data_AF-A9NGE0-F1
#
_entry.id   AF-A9NGE0-F1
#
_cell.length_a   1.000
_cell.length_b   1.000
_cell.length_c   1.000
_cell.angle_alpha   90.00
_cell.angle_beta   90.00
_cell.angle_gamma   90.00
#
_symmetry.space_group_name_H-M   'P 1'
#
loop_
_entity.id
_entity.type
_entity.pdbx_description
1 polymer ?
#
loop_
_entity_poly.entity_id
_entity_poly.type
_entity_poly.pdbx_seq_one_letter_code
_entity_poly.pdbx_strand_id
1 'polypeptide(L)'
;MLSTLKLKDTYKIPLLDAYIDICKTYHKEAIIELKPKFSLDQIKFFIEKIEAHDYLDHVIFISFHRENLVQLKSILKICNIQILTDTFDEDIFNFLIKHRFDLSIHHSQVTKDLINLLHKNDIKISTWTVNDKVLMESLAKLGIDYITTDGI
;
A
#
# COMPACT_ATOMS: atom_id res chain seq x y z
N MET A 1 4.92 -14.52 24.30
CA MET A 1 5.45 -14.68 22.92
C MET A 1 4.27 -14.50 21.97
N LEU A 2 4.39 -13.83 20.82
CA LEU A 2 3.24 -13.63 19.89
C LEU A 2 2.50 -14.94 19.54
N SER A 3 3.21 -16.07 19.57
CA SER A 3 2.69 -17.43 19.36
C SER A 3 1.64 -17.89 20.39
N THR A 4 1.51 -17.23 21.54
CA THR A 4 0.50 -17.54 22.56
C THR A 4 -0.76 -16.67 22.44
N LEU A 5 -0.73 -15.63 21.59
CA LEU A 5 -1.87 -14.75 21.35
C LEU A 5 -2.74 -15.30 20.21
N LYS A 6 -4.06 -15.11 20.34
CA LYS A 6 -5.04 -15.56 19.34
C LYS A 6 -5.82 -14.37 18.78
N LEU A 7 -6.02 -14.39 17.47
CA LEU A 7 -6.94 -13.53 16.75
C LEU A 7 -8.35 -14.14 16.84
N LYS A 8 -9.33 -13.35 17.32
CA LYS A 8 -10.73 -13.80 17.53
C LYS A 8 -10.81 -15.11 18.34
N ASP A 9 -9.93 -15.26 19.34
CA ASP A 9 -9.79 -16.42 20.23
C ASP A 9 -9.53 -17.79 19.56
N THR A 10 -9.35 -17.80 18.23
CA THR A 10 -9.35 -19.03 17.42
C THR A 10 -8.08 -19.13 16.57
N TYR A 11 -7.71 -18.07 15.88
CA TYR A 11 -6.66 -18.10 14.87
C TYR A 11 -5.31 -17.63 15.45
N LYS A 12 -4.21 -18.17 14.93
CA LYS A 12 -2.88 -17.64 15.24
C LYS A 12 -2.70 -16.30 14.53
N ILE A 13 -2.01 -15.35 15.18
CA ILE A 13 -1.58 -14.13 14.51
C ILE A 13 -0.58 -14.53 13.42
N PRO A 14 -0.81 -14.19 12.14
CA PRO A 14 0.09 -14.56 11.07
C PRO A 14 1.43 -13.84 11.21
N LEU A 15 2.51 -14.54 10.87
CA LEU A 15 3.82 -13.93 10.65
C LEU A 15 3.88 -13.37 9.24
N LEU A 16 4.79 -12.41 9.00
CA LEU A 16 5.02 -11.87 7.66
C LEU A 16 5.37 -12.97 6.66
N ASP A 17 6.26 -13.90 7.03
CA ASP A 17 6.65 -15.03 6.18
C ASP A 17 5.40 -15.83 5.69
N ALA A 18 4.50 -16.17 6.61
CA ALA A 18 3.28 -16.91 6.27
C ALA A 18 2.32 -16.10 5.37
N TYR A 19 2.28 -14.77 5.53
CA TYR A 19 1.48 -13.91 4.67
C TYR A 19 2.03 -13.87 3.24
N ILE A 20 3.36 -13.72 3.09
CA ILE A 20 4.03 -13.75 1.78
C ILE A 20 3.85 -15.10 1.10
N ASP A 21 4.02 -16.21 1.84
CA ASP A 21 3.79 -17.57 1.32
C ASP A 21 2.36 -17.74 0.76
N ILE A 22 1.35 -17.21 1.46
CA ILE A 22 -0.05 -17.24 1.00
C ILE A 22 -0.20 -16.41 -0.27
N CYS A 23 0.30 -15.18 -0.31
CA CYS A 23 0.25 -14.34 -1.50
C CYS A 23 0.89 -15.04 -2.71
N LYS A 24 2.08 -15.61 -2.53
CA LYS A 24 2.81 -16.35 -3.56
C LYS A 24 2.04 -17.59 -4.04
N THR A 25 1.52 -18.38 -3.11
CA THR A 25 0.75 -19.62 -3.40
C THR A 25 -0.49 -19.33 -4.25
N TYR A 26 -1.17 -18.21 -4.00
CA TYR A 26 -2.41 -17.83 -4.70
C TYR A 26 -2.21 -16.75 -5.77
N HIS A 27 -0.95 -16.48 -6.17
CA HIS A 27 -0.59 -15.50 -7.18
C HIS A 27 -1.23 -14.13 -6.93
N LYS A 28 -1.10 -13.62 -5.71
CA LYS A 28 -1.62 -12.32 -5.28
C LYS A 28 -0.48 -11.33 -5.10
N GLU A 29 -0.70 -10.10 -5.55
CA GLU A 29 0.09 -8.95 -5.12
C GLU A 29 -0.15 -8.72 -3.63
N ALA A 30 0.93 -8.53 -2.87
CA ALA A 30 0.88 -8.28 -1.43
C ALA A 30 0.87 -6.77 -1.18
N ILE A 31 -0.18 -6.26 -0.53
CA ILE A 31 -0.26 -4.86 -0.11
C ILE A 31 0.13 -4.79 1.37
N ILE A 32 1.29 -4.21 1.68
CA ILE A 32 1.84 -4.18 3.03
C ILE A 32 1.83 -2.75 3.57
N GLU A 33 0.97 -2.52 4.57
CA GLU A 33 0.94 -1.25 5.29
C GLU A 33 1.97 -1.23 6.44
N LEU A 34 2.92 -0.30 6.37
CA LEU A 34 3.82 -0.01 7.49
C LEU A 34 3.14 0.94 8.47
N LYS A 35 2.49 0.34 9.49
CA LYS A 35 1.66 1.03 10.49
C LYS A 35 2.41 2.04 11.38
N PRO A 36 3.42 1.66 12.19
CA PRO A 36 4.19 2.62 12.97
C PRO A 36 5.35 3.21 12.16
N LYS A 37 5.99 4.25 12.68
CA LYS A 37 7.32 4.66 12.22
C LYS A 37 8.34 3.58 12.57
N PHE A 38 9.15 3.19 11.60
CA PHE A 38 10.21 2.21 11.77
C PHE A 38 11.59 2.87 11.68
N SER A 39 12.59 2.23 12.30
CA SER A 39 13.98 2.57 12.06
C SER A 39 14.45 1.99 10.71
N LEU A 40 15.53 2.53 10.17
CA LEU A 40 16.13 2.01 8.94
C LEU A 40 16.48 0.52 9.04
N ASP A 41 16.98 0.07 10.18
CA ASP A 41 17.35 -1.35 10.39
C ASP A 41 16.12 -2.25 10.45
N GLN A 42 15.00 -1.78 10.99
CA GLN A 42 13.73 -2.51 10.94
C GLN A 42 13.21 -2.60 9.50
N ILE A 43 13.29 -1.51 8.72
CA ILE A 43 12.92 -1.54 7.29
C ILE A 43 13.79 -2.53 6.51
N LYS A 44 15.12 -2.51 6.72
CA LYS A 44 16.03 -3.49 6.09
C LYS A 44 15.64 -4.92 6.44
N PHE A 45 15.36 -5.18 7.72
CA PHE A 45 14.93 -6.49 8.17
C PHE A 45 13.63 -6.96 7.48
N PHE A 46 12.65 -6.07 7.30
CA PHE A 46 11.42 -6.40 6.56
C PHE A 46 11.70 -6.72 5.08
N ILE A 47 12.54 -5.92 4.43
CA ILE A 47 12.93 -6.14 3.03
C ILE A 47 13.64 -7.48 2.88
N GLU A 48 14.66 -7.76 3.69
CA GLU A 48 15.41 -9.02 3.67
C GLU A 48 14.48 -10.22 3.90
N LYS A 49 13.51 -10.08 4.78
CA LYS A 49 12.50 -11.10 5.04
C LYS A 49 11.68 -11.42 3.80
N ILE A 50 11.20 -10.41 3.07
CA ILE A 50 10.39 -10.63 1.86
C ILE A 50 11.26 -11.11 0.70
N GLU A 51 12.49 -10.61 0.57
CA GLU A 51 13.46 -11.01 -0.46
C GLU A 51 13.82 -12.49 -0.33
N ALA A 52 13.91 -13.03 0.89
CA ALA A 52 14.12 -14.45 1.12
C ALA A 52 13.02 -15.37 0.52
N HIS A 53 11.89 -14.80 0.12
CA HIS A 53 10.81 -15.49 -0.59
C HIS A 53 10.83 -15.24 -2.11
N ASP A 54 11.81 -14.51 -2.65
CA ASP A 54 11.87 -14.07 -4.05
C ASP A 54 10.55 -13.41 -4.50
N TYR A 55 10.01 -12.49 -3.68
CA TYR A 55 8.66 -11.95 -3.87
C TYR A 55 8.55 -10.42 -3.78
N LEU A 56 9.67 -9.69 -3.66
CA LEU A 56 9.64 -8.21 -3.55
C LEU A 56 8.97 -7.53 -4.74
N ASP A 57 9.12 -8.06 -5.96
CA ASP A 57 8.52 -7.49 -7.17
C ASP A 57 6.98 -7.57 -7.19
N HIS A 58 6.38 -8.37 -6.29
CA HIS A 58 4.94 -8.54 -6.11
C HIS A 58 4.41 -7.86 -4.85
N VAL A 59 5.14 -6.87 -4.31
CA VAL A 59 4.76 -6.12 -3.13
C VAL A 59 4.49 -4.66 -3.47
N ILE A 60 3.36 -4.16 -2.95
CA ILE A 60 3.05 -2.74 -2.88
C ILE A 60 3.15 -2.31 -1.41
N PHE A 61 4.10 -1.43 -1.10
CA PHE A 61 4.22 -0.86 0.24
C PHE A 61 3.39 0.41 0.37
N ILE A 62 2.63 0.53 1.46
CA ILE A 62 1.86 1.73 1.79
C ILE A 62 2.14 2.18 3.23
N SER A 63 2.06 3.48 3.51
CA SER A 63 2.21 4.01 4.87
C SER A 63 1.70 5.45 4.97
N PHE A 64 1.17 5.81 6.13
CA PHE A 64 0.92 7.20 6.51
C PHE A 64 2.22 7.95 6.88
N HIS A 65 3.32 7.23 7.10
CA HIS A 65 4.60 7.81 7.48
C HIS A 65 5.54 7.94 6.28
N ARG A 66 5.70 9.17 5.79
CA ARG A 66 6.59 9.48 4.65
C ARG A 66 8.02 8.99 4.87
N GLU A 67 8.51 9.03 6.11
CA GLU A 67 9.85 8.57 6.45
C GLU A 67 10.05 7.08 6.18
N ASN A 68 9.05 6.24 6.45
CA ASN A 68 9.10 4.81 6.12
C ASN A 68 9.23 4.62 4.59
N LEU A 69 8.45 5.36 3.80
CA LEU A 69 8.44 5.28 2.34
C LEU A 69 9.77 5.73 1.74
N VAL A 70 10.35 6.82 2.25
CA VAL A 70 11.66 7.31 1.83
C VAL A 70 12.77 6.32 2.19
N GLN A 71 12.71 5.71 3.38
CA GLN A 71 13.66 4.66 3.78
C GLN A 71 13.56 3.45 2.83
N LEU A 72 12.35 2.96 2.55
CA LEU A 72 12.12 1.90 1.56
C LEU A 72 12.75 2.26 0.21
N LYS A 73 12.48 3.47 -0.30
CA LYS A 73 13.00 3.95 -1.60
C LYS A 73 14.53 4.09 -1.64
N SER A 74 15.16 4.36 -0.50
CA SER A 74 16.63 4.45 -0.42
C SER A 74 17.32 3.09 -0.49
N ILE A 75 16.61 2.01 -0.16
CA ILE A 75 17.12 0.64 -0.17
C ILE A 75 16.73 -0.06 -1.48
N LEU A 76 15.46 0.09 -1.89
CA LEU A 76 14.88 -0.60 -3.03
C LEU A 76 15.04 0.22 -4.32
N LYS A 77 15.63 -0.40 -5.35
CA LYS A 77 15.82 0.22 -6.66
C LYS A 77 14.51 0.30 -7.46
N ILE A 78 13.68 -0.74 -7.34
CA ILE A 78 12.40 -0.89 -8.04
C ILE A 78 11.42 -1.42 -7.01
N CYS A 79 10.36 -0.65 -6.73
CA CYS A 79 9.27 -1.09 -5.86
C CYS A 79 8.06 -0.18 -6.08
N ASN A 80 6.87 -0.77 -5.99
CA ASN A 80 5.60 -0.05 -5.99
C ASN A 80 5.37 0.50 -4.58
N ILE A 81 5.55 1.80 -4.39
CA ILE A 81 5.38 2.48 -3.10
C ILE A 81 4.27 3.50 -3.25
N GLN A 82 3.30 3.48 -2.34
CA GLN A 82 2.21 4.46 -2.30
C GLN A 82 2.19 5.20 -0.96
N ILE A 83 1.95 6.51 -1.00
CA ILE A 83 1.63 7.26 0.22
C ILE A 83 0.18 7.01 0.61
N LEU A 84 -0.07 6.68 1.88
CA LEU A 84 -1.40 6.60 2.45
C LEU A 84 -1.74 7.96 3.07
N THR A 85 -2.85 8.58 2.67
CA THR A 85 -3.25 9.91 3.17
C THR A 85 -4.77 10.09 3.15
N ASP A 86 -5.29 10.94 4.01
CA ASP A 86 -6.72 11.28 4.04
C ASP A 86 -7.07 12.42 3.08
N THR A 87 -6.10 13.28 2.78
CA THR A 87 -6.29 14.51 1.98
C THR A 87 -5.23 14.63 0.90
N PHE A 88 -5.57 15.39 -0.14
CA PHE A 88 -4.66 15.74 -1.23
C PHE A 88 -4.43 17.25 -1.28
N ASP A 89 -3.16 17.64 -1.28
CA ASP A 89 -2.72 19.02 -1.44
C ASP A 89 -1.43 19.08 -2.29
N GLU A 90 -0.92 20.29 -2.49
CA GLU A 90 0.29 20.53 -3.27
C GLU A 90 1.54 19.90 -2.64
N ASP A 91 1.61 19.80 -1.31
CA ASP A 91 2.74 19.16 -0.61
C ASP A 91 2.77 17.65 -0.85
N ILE A 92 1.61 16.99 -0.79
CA ILE A 92 1.46 15.58 -1.19
C ILE A 92 1.86 15.42 -2.66
N PHE A 93 1.33 16.25 -3.56
CA PHE A 93 1.63 16.14 -4.98
C PHE A 93 3.14 16.28 -5.27
N ASN A 94 3.78 17.30 -4.70
CA ASN A 94 5.22 17.52 -4.85
C ASN A 94 6.03 16.35 -4.27
N PHE A 95 5.59 15.77 -3.15
CA PHE A 95 6.21 14.59 -2.56
C PHE A 95 6.13 13.37 -3.49
N LEU A 96 4.96 13.11 -4.09
CA LEU A 96 4.78 12.02 -5.06
C LEU A 96 5.73 12.17 -6.25
N ILE A 97 5.78 13.36 -6.85
CA ILE A 97 6.63 13.64 -8.02
C ILE A 97 8.11 13.49 -7.68
N LYS A 98 8.55 14.09 -6.57
CA LYS A 98 9.95 14.04 -6.12
C LYS A 98 10.45 12.61 -5.91
N HIS A 99 9.62 11.76 -5.32
CA HIS A 99 10.01 10.41 -4.94
C HIS A 99 9.57 9.31 -5.92
N ARG A 100 8.76 9.67 -6.93
CA ARG A 100 8.08 8.75 -7.87
C ARG A 100 7.28 7.70 -7.12
N PHE A 101 6.40 8.18 -6.26
CA PHE A 101 5.46 7.34 -5.50
C PHE A 101 4.06 7.45 -6.10
N ASP A 102 3.27 6.40 -5.86
CA ASP A 102 1.84 6.37 -6.14
C ASP A 102 1.03 6.94 -4.97
N LEU A 103 -0.27 7.16 -5.17
CA LEU A 103 -1.18 7.67 -4.16
C LEU A 103 -2.17 6.60 -3.68
N SER A 104 -2.37 6.50 -2.38
CA SER A 104 -3.49 5.80 -1.75
C SER A 104 -4.27 6.77 -0.85
N ILE A 105 -5.49 7.11 -1.25
CA ILE A 105 -6.24 8.20 -0.62
C ILE A 105 -7.66 7.81 -0.21
N HIS A 106 -8.15 8.43 0.87
CA HIS A 106 -9.54 8.26 1.30
C HIS A 106 -10.52 8.59 0.16
N HIS A 107 -11.53 7.73 -0.04
CA HIS A 107 -12.44 7.78 -1.19
C HIS A 107 -13.20 9.10 -1.35
N SER A 108 -13.40 9.86 -0.27
CA SER A 108 -14.05 11.18 -0.31
C SER A 108 -13.28 12.23 -1.10
N GLN A 109 -11.98 12.03 -1.33
CA GLN A 109 -11.13 12.96 -2.08
C GLN A 109 -11.05 12.62 -3.58
N VAL A 110 -11.52 11.44 -3.97
CA VAL A 110 -11.33 10.97 -5.34
C VAL A 110 -12.30 11.70 -6.28
N THR A 111 -11.72 12.40 -7.25
CA THR A 111 -12.45 13.07 -8.34
C THR A 111 -11.83 12.70 -9.68
N LYS A 112 -12.58 12.92 -10.77
CA LYS A 112 -12.06 12.67 -12.12
C LYS A 112 -10.84 13.54 -12.43
N ASP A 113 -10.83 14.78 -11.95
CA ASP A 113 -9.73 15.72 -12.16
C ASP A 113 -8.46 15.28 -11.41
N LEU A 114 -8.61 14.79 -10.18
CA LEU A 114 -7.48 14.22 -9.43
C LEU A 114 -6.90 13.00 -10.14
N ILE A 115 -7.75 12.07 -10.59
CA ILE A 115 -7.30 10.89 -11.35
C ILE A 115 -6.53 11.32 -12.60
N ASN A 116 -7.11 12.23 -13.40
CA ASN A 116 -6.49 12.72 -14.62
C ASN A 116 -5.15 13.43 -14.35
N LEU A 117 -5.05 14.21 -13.28
CA LEU A 117 -3.82 14.88 -12.87
C LEU A 117 -2.71 13.87 -12.55
N LEU A 118 -3.02 12.83 -11.77
CA LEU A 118 -2.05 11.82 -11.37
C LEU A 118 -1.63 10.95 -12.55
N HIS A 119 -2.59 10.47 -13.34
CA HIS A 119 -2.32 9.66 -14.54
C HIS A 119 -1.48 10.40 -15.58
N LYS A 120 -1.69 11.72 -15.75
CA LYS A 120 -0.86 12.54 -16.65
C LYS A 120 0.62 12.61 -16.21
N ASN A 121 0.91 12.34 -14.95
CA ASN A 121 2.25 12.35 -14.37
C ASN A 121 2.76 10.92 -14.07
N ASP A 122 2.15 9.89 -14.68
CA ASP A 122 2.49 8.48 -14.47
C ASP A 122 2.40 8.02 -13.01
N ILE A 123 1.49 8.62 -12.24
CA ILE A 123 1.19 8.25 -10.84
C ILE A 123 -0.12 7.46 -10.80
N LYS A 124 -0.08 6.24 -10.25
CA LYS A 124 -1.30 5.46 -9.99
C LYS A 124 -2.01 5.96 -8.74
N ILE A 125 -3.31 5.71 -8.68
CA ILE A 125 -4.17 6.07 -7.55
C ILE A 125 -4.98 4.87 -7.07
N SER A 126 -4.85 4.57 -5.78
CA SER A 126 -5.69 3.66 -5.04
C SER A 126 -6.58 4.41 -4.05
N THR A 127 -7.68 3.79 -3.64
CA THR A 127 -8.58 4.37 -2.64
C THR A 127 -9.11 3.38 -1.64
N TRP A 128 -9.45 3.87 -0.44
CA TRP A 128 -9.85 3.07 0.71
C TRP A 128 -10.84 3.83 1.61
N THR A 129 -11.60 3.16 2.50
CA THR A 129 -12.11 1.80 2.32
C THR A 129 -13.50 1.92 1.71
N VAL A 130 -13.70 1.34 0.52
CA VAL A 130 -14.97 1.45 -0.20
C VAL A 130 -15.74 0.15 -0.02
N ASN A 131 -16.90 0.20 0.63
CA ASN A 131 -17.76 -0.98 0.85
C ASN A 131 -19.10 -0.88 0.12
N ASP A 132 -19.44 0.29 -0.44
CA ASP A 132 -20.65 0.48 -1.23
C ASP A 132 -20.39 0.14 -2.70
N LYS A 133 -21.16 -0.81 -3.25
CA LYS A 133 -21.00 -1.30 -4.62
C LYS A 133 -21.25 -0.20 -5.66
N VAL A 134 -22.21 0.69 -5.42
CA VAL A 134 -22.53 1.79 -6.35
C VAL A 134 -21.34 2.75 -6.45
N LEU A 135 -20.72 3.07 -5.31
CA LEU A 135 -19.50 3.87 -5.25
C LEU A 135 -18.31 3.15 -5.90
N MET A 136 -18.12 1.85 -5.68
CA MET A 136 -17.07 1.08 -6.37
C MET A 136 -17.22 1.18 -7.89
N GLU A 137 -18.43 0.93 -8.42
CA GLU A 137 -18.72 1.01 -9.86
C GLU A 137 -18.52 2.44 -10.40
N SER A 138 -18.87 3.45 -9.61
CA SER A 138 -18.63 4.85 -9.95
C SER A 138 -17.14 5.15 -10.07
N LEU A 139 -16.34 4.79 -9.06
CA LEU A 139 -14.89 4.98 -9.03
C LEU A 139 -14.19 4.22 -10.17
N ALA A 140 -14.64 3.00 -10.45
CA ALA A 140 -14.16 2.22 -11.60
C ALA A 140 -14.43 2.94 -12.94
N LYS A 141 -15.62 3.52 -13.12
CA LYS A 141 -15.95 4.33 -14.32
C LYS A 141 -15.11 5.61 -14.41
N LEU A 142 -14.72 6.19 -13.27
CA LEU A 142 -13.80 7.33 -13.24
C LEU A 142 -12.36 6.94 -13.60
N GLY A 143 -12.02 5.65 -13.59
CA GLY A 143 -10.70 5.14 -13.95
C GLY A 143 -9.74 5.06 -12.79
N ILE A 144 -10.20 4.80 -11.57
CA ILE A 144 -9.32 4.47 -10.44
C ILE A 144 -8.49 3.20 -10.76
N ASP A 145 -7.23 3.14 -10.31
CA ASP A 145 -6.37 1.97 -10.56
C ASP A 145 -6.64 0.82 -9.57
N TYR A 146 -6.90 1.16 -8.30
CA TYR A 146 -7.13 0.16 -7.24
C TYR A 146 -8.20 0.62 -6.24
N ILE A 147 -8.95 -0.35 -5.70
CA ILE A 147 -9.93 -0.13 -4.63
C ILE A 147 -9.66 -1.13 -3.50
N THR A 148 -9.50 -0.61 -2.28
CA THR A 148 -9.45 -1.40 -1.05
C THR A 148 -10.84 -1.46 -0.43
N THR A 149 -11.28 -2.67 -0.07
CA THR A 149 -12.61 -2.96 0.49
C THR A 149 -12.52 -4.00 1.61
N ASP A 150 -13.48 -3.97 2.53
CA ASP A 150 -13.63 -5.00 3.57
C ASP A 150 -14.32 -6.27 3.06
N GLY A 151 -14.96 -6.21 1.88
CA GLY A 151 -15.63 -7.38 1.29
C GLY A 151 -16.19 -7.12 -0.10
N ILE A 152 -16.16 -8.17 -0.94
CA ILE A 152 -16.86 -8.28 -2.22
C ILE A 152 -17.84 -9.45 -2.09
#